data_AF-A0A521SQS7-F1
#
_entry.id   AF-A0A521SQS7-F1
#
_cell.length_a   1.000
_cell.length_b   1.000
_cell.length_c   1.000
_cell.angle_alpha   90.00
_cell.angle_beta   90.00
_cell.angle_gamma   90.00
#
_symmetry.space_group_name_H-M   'P 1'
#
loop_
_entity.id
_entity.type
_entity.pdbx_description
1 polymer ?
#
loop_
_entity_poly.entity_id
_entity_poly.type
_entity_poly.pdbx_seq_one_letter_code
_entity_poly.pdbx_strand_id
1 'polypeptide(L)'
;MEEPVTVEITDVSDRGTSTTITYAVTNRSDAPVWLVNDDWFVWRQKDSDVEISFARGPMRKGTQVFGYFPPQTVEIPPGGRIEKQFTLHWPQRLSRIWNEAEAAERPPGRFRLSVRVGYGLTPEPEPPKRGEGVEEPVLRWQKEAASPPVEIG
;
A
#
# COMPACT_ATOMS: atom_id res chain seq x y z
N MET A 1 -14.71 7.48 16.31
CA MET A 1 -13.26 7.46 16.61
C MET A 1 -12.59 7.80 15.29
N GLU A 2 -11.86 8.92 15.20
CA GLU A 2 -11.15 9.25 13.96
C GLU A 2 -10.05 8.21 13.70
N GLU A 3 -9.83 7.87 12.43
CA GLU A 3 -8.74 6.98 12.05
C GLU A 3 -7.40 7.67 12.36
N PRO A 4 -6.43 6.99 13.00
CA PRO A 4 -5.18 7.61 13.42
C PRO A 4 -4.29 8.01 12.25
N VAL A 5 -4.55 7.47 11.05
CA VAL A 5 -3.80 7.76 9.83
C VAL A 5 -4.78 8.09 8.72
N THR A 6 -4.54 9.19 8.01
CA THR A 6 -5.30 9.59 6.82
C THR A 6 -4.39 9.59 5.60
N VAL A 7 -4.91 9.16 4.45
CA VAL A 7 -4.22 9.19 3.16
C VAL A 7 -4.97 10.12 2.20
N GLU A 8 -4.23 10.94 1.47
CA GLU A 8 -4.78 11.90 0.52
C GLU A 8 -3.94 11.89 -0.75
N ILE A 9 -4.57 11.71 -1.92
CA ILE A 9 -3.89 11.93 -3.20
C ILE A 9 -3.86 13.44 -3.45
N THR A 10 -2.67 14.02 -3.52
CA THR A 10 -2.47 15.47 -3.63
C THR A 10 -2.27 15.91 -5.08
N ASP A 11 -1.74 15.04 -5.93
CA ASP A 11 -1.56 15.31 -7.36
C ASP A 11 -1.60 14.02 -8.18
N VAL A 12 -2.11 14.13 -9.41
CA VAL A 12 -2.01 13.06 -10.40
C VAL A 12 -1.68 13.64 -11.78
N SER A 13 -0.59 13.14 -12.36
CA SER A 13 -0.20 13.44 -13.74
C SER A 13 -0.31 12.17 -14.59
N ASP A 14 -1.34 12.11 -15.44
CA ASP A 14 -1.50 11.03 -16.42
C ASP A 14 -0.95 11.42 -17.81
N ARG A 15 -0.13 10.54 -18.39
CA ARG A 15 0.48 10.69 -19.72
C ARG A 15 0.10 9.54 -20.66
N GLY A 16 -0.87 8.71 -20.29
CA GLY A 16 -1.35 7.58 -21.08
C GLY A 16 -0.46 6.34 -20.98
N THR A 17 0.86 6.47 -21.15
CA THR A 17 1.83 5.38 -20.95
C THR A 17 2.38 5.31 -19.52
N SER A 18 2.17 6.37 -18.74
CA SER A 18 2.48 6.40 -17.32
C SER A 18 1.55 7.32 -16.56
N THR A 19 1.32 7.01 -15.29
CA THR A 19 0.54 7.83 -14.36
C THR A 19 1.39 8.05 -13.11
N THR A 20 1.73 9.30 -12.81
CA THR A 20 2.44 9.67 -11.58
C THR A 20 1.45 10.16 -10.55
N ILE A 21 1.54 9.62 -9.34
CA ILE A 21 0.63 9.86 -8.24
C ILE A 21 1.47 10.38 -7.08
N THR A 22 1.10 11.55 -6.58
CA THR A 22 1.63 12.10 -5.34
C THR A 22 0.55 11.96 -4.28
N TYR A 23 0.91 11.38 -3.14
CA TYR A 23 -0.01 11.19 -2.02
C TYR A 23 0.67 11.50 -0.70
N ALA A 24 -0.12 11.97 0.26
CA ALA A 24 0.33 12.26 1.60
C ALA A 24 -0.30 11.32 2.61
N VAL A 25 0.51 10.90 3.58
CA VAL A 25 0.09 10.15 4.76
C VAL A 25 0.26 11.05 5.97
N THR A 26 -0.82 11.26 6.72
CA THR A 26 -0.82 12.13 7.92
C THR A 26 -1.17 11.32 9.15
N ASN A 27 -0.36 11.42 10.20
CA ASN A 27 -0.66 10.87 11.52
C ASN A 27 -1.51 11.88 12.31
N ARG A 28 -2.75 11.49 12.64
CA ARG A 28 -3.72 12.29 13.41
C ARG A 28 -3.76 11.90 14.89
N SER A 29 -3.00 10.89 15.29
CA SER A 29 -2.94 10.45 16.68
C SER A 29 -1.95 11.27 17.52
N ASP A 30 -1.99 11.05 18.82
CA ASP A 30 -1.10 11.61 19.84
C ASP A 30 0.18 10.78 20.05
N ALA A 31 0.32 9.67 19.34
CA ALA A 31 1.47 8.77 19.37
C ALA A 31 2.11 8.62 17.98
N PRO A 32 3.39 8.27 17.87
CA PRO A 32 3.99 7.94 16.57
C PRO A 32 3.30 6.73 15.93
N VAL A 33 3.34 6.69 14.60
CA VAL A 33 2.90 5.53 13.80
C VAL A 33 4.01 5.12 12.84
N TRP A 34 4.03 3.87 12.43
CA TRP A 34 5.07 3.31 11.57
C TRP A 34 4.49 2.89 10.24
N LEU A 35 4.70 3.71 9.22
CA LEU A 35 4.19 3.49 7.86
C LEU A 35 5.05 2.45 7.14
N VAL A 36 4.41 1.46 6.52
CA VAL A 36 5.09 0.46 5.68
C VAL A 36 5.69 1.13 4.43
N ASN A 37 6.96 0.80 4.15
CA ASN A 37 7.78 1.42 3.12
C ASN A 37 8.64 0.39 2.37
N ASP A 38 8.04 -0.71 1.92
CA ASP A 38 8.76 -1.79 1.22
C ASP A 38 8.92 -1.56 -0.30
N ASP A 39 8.46 -0.42 -0.83
CA ASP A 39 8.55 -0.03 -2.25
C ASP A 39 7.91 -1.00 -3.27
N TRP A 40 7.06 -1.91 -2.82
CA TRP A 40 6.17 -2.72 -3.67
C TRP A 40 4.71 -2.44 -3.35
N PHE A 41 3.82 -2.78 -4.29
CA PHE A 41 2.39 -2.61 -4.12
C PHE A 41 1.59 -3.85 -4.56
N VAL A 42 0.41 -3.98 -3.98
CA VAL A 42 -0.66 -4.87 -4.40
C VAL A 42 -1.62 -4.08 -5.28
N TRP A 43 -1.85 -4.59 -6.49
CA TRP A 43 -2.83 -4.11 -7.43
C TRP A 43 -4.17 -4.76 -7.15
N ARG A 44 -5.21 -3.95 -6.96
CA ARG A 44 -6.59 -4.42 -6.91
C ARG A 44 -7.40 -3.63 -7.93
N GLN A 45 -8.11 -4.34 -8.78
CA GLN A 45 -9.00 -3.73 -9.76
C GLN A 45 -10.35 -4.42 -9.74
N LYS A 46 -11.40 -3.63 -9.73
CA LYS A 46 -12.77 -4.06 -9.96
C LYS A 46 -13.42 -3.08 -10.92
N ASP A 47 -13.74 -3.53 -12.13
CA ASP A 47 -14.26 -2.68 -13.20
C ASP A 47 -13.32 -1.47 -13.46
N SER A 48 -13.83 -0.25 -13.31
CA SER A 48 -13.09 1.01 -13.43
C SER A 48 -12.54 1.54 -12.10
N ASP A 49 -12.62 0.76 -11.01
CA ASP A 49 -12.03 1.09 -9.73
C ASP A 49 -10.67 0.40 -9.57
N VAL A 50 -9.64 1.22 -9.38
CA VAL A 50 -8.25 0.81 -9.18
C VAL A 50 -7.82 1.23 -7.78
N GLU A 51 -7.26 0.28 -7.03
CA GLU A 51 -6.57 0.54 -5.77
C GLU A 51 -5.12 0.10 -5.87
N ILE A 52 -4.21 1.01 -5.54
CA ILE A 52 -2.78 0.73 -5.35
C ILE A 52 -2.54 0.62 -3.85
N SER A 53 -2.23 -0.58 -3.37
CA SER A 53 -2.02 -0.83 -1.95
C SER A 53 -0.55 -1.06 -1.63
N PHE A 54 0.06 -0.14 -0.91
CA PHE A 54 1.37 -0.31 -0.26
C PHE A 54 1.25 -0.99 1.13
N ALA A 55 0.03 -1.36 1.54
CA ALA A 55 -0.18 -2.28 2.65
C ALA A 55 0.25 -3.69 2.24
N ARG A 56 0.90 -4.42 3.15
CA ARG A 56 1.18 -5.84 2.91
C ARG A 56 -0.12 -6.63 2.82
N GLY A 57 -0.27 -7.39 1.74
CA GLY A 57 -1.34 -8.37 1.57
C GLY A 57 -0.87 -9.79 1.90
N PRO A 58 -1.78 -10.78 1.95
CA PRO A 58 -1.38 -12.17 2.02
C PRO A 58 -0.56 -12.55 0.77
N MET A 59 0.45 -13.41 0.93
CA MET A 59 1.14 -13.96 -0.22
C MET A 59 0.19 -14.82 -1.04
N ARG A 60 0.44 -14.86 -2.34
CA ARG A 60 -0.24 -15.76 -3.25
C ARG A 60 -0.08 -17.20 -2.79
N LYS A 61 -1.17 -17.96 -2.83
CA LYS A 61 -1.18 -19.38 -2.45
C LYS A 61 -0.12 -20.16 -3.24
N GLY A 62 0.74 -20.88 -2.53
CA GLY A 62 1.82 -21.68 -3.13
C GLY A 62 3.14 -20.93 -3.31
N THR A 63 3.19 -19.62 -3.04
CA THR A 63 4.45 -18.90 -2.93
C THR A 63 5.24 -19.38 -1.70
N GLN A 64 6.49 -19.74 -1.92
CA GLN A 64 7.44 -20.04 -0.85
C GLN A 64 8.51 -18.96 -0.81
N VAL A 65 8.64 -18.32 0.34
CA VAL A 65 9.70 -17.37 0.66
C VAL A 65 10.56 -17.93 1.78
N PHE A 66 11.85 -17.67 1.72
CA PHE A 66 12.79 -18.14 2.73
C PHE A 66 12.88 -17.13 3.88
N GLY A 67 12.41 -17.53 5.06
CA GLY A 67 12.54 -16.76 6.29
C GLY A 67 11.47 -15.69 6.50
N TYR A 68 11.47 -15.14 7.71
CA TYR A 68 10.66 -13.99 8.09
C TYR A 68 11.34 -12.70 7.62
N PHE A 69 10.58 -11.83 6.96
CA PHE A 69 11.05 -10.53 6.49
C PHE A 69 10.12 -9.45 7.05
N PRO A 70 10.50 -8.75 8.13
CA PRO A 70 9.68 -7.66 8.66
C PRO A 70 9.50 -6.56 7.60
N PRO A 71 8.40 -5.77 7.66
CA PRO A 71 8.26 -4.61 6.80
C PRO A 71 9.34 -3.57 7.11
N GLN A 72 9.89 -2.96 6.08
CA GLN A 72 10.57 -1.68 6.24
C GLN A 72 9.54 -0.64 6.65
N THR A 73 9.83 0.14 7.68
CA THR A 73 8.92 1.15 8.18
C THR A 73 9.60 2.52 8.27
N VAL A 74 8.79 3.56 8.14
CA VAL A 74 9.17 4.94 8.44
C VAL A 74 8.27 5.47 9.55
N GLU A 75 8.88 6.10 10.55
CA GLU A 75 8.14 6.72 11.65
C GLU A 75 7.51 8.03 11.19
N ILE A 76 6.22 8.20 11.50
CA ILE A 76 5.50 9.47 11.37
C ILE A 76 5.17 9.96 12.78
N PRO A 77 5.78 11.05 13.26
CA PRO A 77 5.49 11.58 14.59
C PRO A 77 4.03 12.04 14.71
N PRO A 78 3.51 12.27 15.94
CA PRO A 78 2.19 12.86 16.15
C PRO A 78 2.00 14.16 15.35
N GLY A 79 0.91 14.26 14.59
CA GLY A 79 0.65 15.40 13.70
C GLY A 79 1.53 15.48 12.45
N GLY A 80 2.47 14.54 12.27
CA GLY A 80 3.40 14.48 11.16
C GLY A 80 2.72 14.13 9.83
N ARG A 81 3.35 14.57 8.73
CA ARG A 81 2.92 14.29 7.36
C ARG A 81 4.13 13.87 6.53
N ILE A 82 3.99 12.79 5.77
CA ILE A 82 4.96 12.36 4.77
C ILE A 82 4.27 12.42 3.40
N GLU A 83 4.95 12.99 2.42
CA GLU A 83 4.55 12.95 1.02
C GLU A 83 5.37 11.91 0.27
N LYS A 84 4.70 11.12 -0.57
CA LYS A 84 5.30 10.10 -1.41
C LYS A 84 4.84 10.29 -2.84
N GLN A 85 5.75 10.01 -3.77
CA GLN A 85 5.48 10.00 -5.19
C GLN A 85 5.71 8.59 -5.74
N PHE A 86 4.80 8.12 -6.58
CA PHE A 86 4.90 6.83 -7.24
C PHE A 86 4.48 6.96 -8.71
N THR A 87 5.23 6.34 -9.62
CA THR A 87 4.91 6.32 -11.04
C THR A 87 4.52 4.92 -11.47
N LEU A 88 3.28 4.76 -11.94
CA LEU A 88 2.83 3.58 -12.68
C LEU A 88 3.24 3.70 -14.13
N HIS A 89 3.89 2.67 -14.67
CA HIS A 89 4.16 2.52 -16.10
C HIS A 89 3.17 1.53 -16.69
N TRP A 90 2.50 1.82 -17.79
CA TRP A 90 1.50 0.92 -18.38
C TRP A 90 2.11 0.13 -19.56
N PRO A 91 2.06 -1.22 -19.56
CA PRO A 91 1.68 -2.10 -18.46
C PRO A 91 2.76 -2.20 -17.36
N GLN A 92 2.34 -2.25 -16.09
CA GLN A 92 3.28 -2.34 -14.95
C GLN A 92 3.43 -3.80 -14.56
N ARG A 93 4.63 -4.36 -14.66
CA ARG A 93 4.89 -5.71 -14.14
C ARG A 93 4.67 -5.74 -12.63
N LEU A 94 3.89 -6.72 -12.17
CA LEU A 94 3.55 -6.91 -10.77
C LEU A 94 4.35 -8.05 -10.15
N SER A 95 4.58 -7.95 -8.84
CA SER A 95 5.18 -9.05 -8.08
C SER A 95 4.21 -10.22 -7.97
N ARG A 96 4.62 -11.39 -8.44
CA ARG A 96 3.87 -12.65 -8.33
C ARG A 96 3.73 -13.16 -6.89
N ILE A 97 4.48 -12.59 -5.95
CA ILE A 97 4.35 -12.91 -4.53
C ILE A 97 3.03 -12.36 -3.99
N TRP A 98 2.62 -11.16 -4.41
CA TRP A 98 1.52 -10.41 -3.80
C TRP A 98 0.31 -10.21 -4.72
N ASN A 99 0.48 -10.44 -6.03
CA ASN A 99 -0.53 -10.17 -7.03
C ASN A 99 -0.91 -11.45 -7.77
N GLU A 100 -2.22 -11.64 -7.99
CA GLU A 100 -2.73 -12.69 -8.90
C GLU A 100 -2.50 -12.31 -10.37
N ALA A 101 -2.65 -11.03 -10.70
CA ALA A 101 -2.35 -10.50 -12.03
C ALA A 101 -0.83 -10.37 -12.24
N GLU A 102 -0.37 -10.66 -13.46
CA GLU A 102 1.05 -10.53 -13.83
C GLU A 102 1.46 -9.08 -14.11
N ALA A 103 0.51 -8.27 -14.57
CA ALA A 103 0.70 -6.87 -14.88
C ALA A 103 -0.55 -6.06 -14.51
N ALA A 104 -0.36 -4.80 -14.14
CA ALA A 104 -1.44 -3.82 -14.06
C ALA A 104 -1.58 -3.17 -15.42
N GLU A 105 -2.77 -3.32 -16.00
CA GLU A 105 -3.15 -2.72 -17.28
C GLU A 105 -3.92 -1.42 -17.02
N ARG A 106 -3.78 -0.45 -17.93
CA ARG A 106 -4.55 0.79 -17.85
C ARG A 106 -6.02 0.47 -18.12
N PRO A 107 -6.96 0.81 -17.22
CA PRO A 107 -8.38 0.66 -17.52
C PRO A 107 -8.76 1.47 -18.77
N PRO A 108 -9.69 0.97 -19.60
CA PRO A 108 -10.18 1.72 -20.75
C PRO A 108 -11.00 2.94 -20.29
N GLY A 109 -10.77 4.09 -20.94
CA GLY A 109 -11.52 5.31 -20.66
C GLY A 109 -11.20 5.91 -19.29
N ARG A 110 -12.23 6.49 -18.65
CA ARG A 110 -12.10 7.07 -17.30
C ARG A 110 -12.15 5.99 -16.23
N PHE A 111 -11.36 6.16 -15.19
CA PHE A 111 -11.31 5.26 -14.05
C PHE A 111 -11.06 6.02 -12.75
N ARG A 112 -11.32 5.35 -11.63
CA ARG A 112 -11.11 5.90 -10.29
C ARG A 112 -9.91 5.22 -9.65
N LEU A 113 -9.04 6.00 -9.04
CA LEU A 113 -7.81 5.53 -8.43
C LEU A 113 -7.77 5.91 -6.95
N SER A 114 -7.51 4.94 -6.08
CA SER A 114 -7.22 5.15 -4.67
C SER A 114 -5.84 4.60 -4.29
N VAL A 115 -5.25 5.16 -3.23
CA VAL A 115 -4.01 4.65 -2.62
C VAL A 115 -4.34 4.13 -1.23
N ARG A 116 -3.87 2.92 -0.93
CA ARG A 116 -3.94 2.31 0.40
C ARG A 116 -2.54 2.12 0.96
N VAL A 117 -2.37 2.37 2.25
CA VAL A 117 -1.10 2.16 2.96
C VAL A 117 -1.30 1.29 4.19
N GLY A 118 -0.26 0.54 4.54
CA GLY A 118 -0.20 -0.21 5.79
C GLY A 118 0.57 0.58 6.84
N TYR A 119 0.15 0.50 8.11
CA TYR A 119 0.88 1.11 9.22
C TYR A 119 0.75 0.29 10.50
N GLY A 120 1.72 0.39 11.39
CA GLY A 120 1.67 -0.17 12.74
C GLY A 120 1.59 0.90 13.82
N LEU A 121 1.20 0.47 15.02
CA LEU A 121 1.30 1.24 16.26
C LEU A 121 2.55 0.89 17.09
N THR A 122 3.41 0.04 16.54
CA THR A 122 4.75 -0.29 17.05
C THR A 122 5.73 -0.32 15.88
N PRO A 123 7.04 -0.19 16.10
CA PRO A 123 8.04 -0.14 15.02
C PRO A 123 8.08 -1.38 14.12
N GLU A 124 7.88 -2.54 14.72
CA GLU A 124 7.94 -3.83 14.03
C GLU A 124 6.88 -4.80 14.58
N PRO A 125 6.48 -5.80 13.77
CA PRO A 125 5.66 -6.91 14.24
C PRO A 125 6.48 -7.85 15.14
N GLU A 126 5.82 -8.53 16.07
CA GLU A 126 6.42 -9.66 16.77
C GLU A 126 6.86 -10.75 15.75
N PRO A 127 7.90 -11.55 16.06
CA PRO A 127 8.27 -12.69 15.22
C PRO A 127 7.14 -13.73 15.08
N PRO A 128 7.14 -14.54 14.01
CA PRO A 128 6.16 -15.61 13.83
C PRO A 128 6.26 -16.66 14.93
N LYS A 129 5.10 -17.12 15.41
CA LYS A 129 5.01 -18.23 16.36
C LYS A 129 5.09 -19.56 15.63
N ARG A 130 5.42 -20.62 16.37
CA ARG A 130 5.49 -21.98 15.80
C ARG A 130 4.12 -22.36 15.21
N GLY A 131 4.10 -22.64 13.91
CA GLY A 131 2.89 -23.03 13.18
C GLY A 131 2.20 -21.88 12.45
N GLU A 132 2.62 -20.63 12.64
CA GLU A 132 2.15 -19.48 11.86
C GLU A 132 2.89 -19.40 10.51
N GLY A 133 2.17 -18.95 9.47
CA GLY A 133 2.79 -18.51 8.23
C GLY A 133 3.69 -17.29 8.45
N VAL A 134 4.74 -17.14 7.63
CA VAL A 134 5.74 -16.06 7.77
C VAL A 134 5.16 -14.64 7.62
N GLU A 135 4.00 -14.49 6.99
CA GLU A 135 3.31 -13.21 6.82
C GLU A 135 2.35 -12.86 7.96
N GLU A 136 1.89 -13.86 8.71
CA GLU A 136 0.82 -13.69 9.71
C GLU A 136 1.12 -12.61 10.75
N PRO A 137 2.36 -12.49 11.29
CA PRO A 137 2.63 -11.44 12.25
C PRO A 137 2.48 -10.05 11.67
N VAL A 138 2.89 -9.86 10.41
CA VAL A 138 2.76 -8.56 9.72
C VAL A 138 1.30 -8.24 9.48
N LEU A 139 0.51 -9.22 8.99
CA LEU A 139 -0.92 -9.04 8.73
C LEU A 139 -1.71 -8.72 10.00
N ARG A 140 -1.29 -9.26 11.16
CA ARG A 140 -1.90 -8.97 12.46
C ARG A 140 -1.48 -7.60 13.02
N TRP A 141 -0.23 -7.22 12.82
CA TRP A 141 0.34 -5.96 13.30
C TRP A 141 -0.16 -4.76 12.49
N GLN A 142 -0.31 -4.93 11.18
CA GLN A 142 -0.64 -3.86 10.25
C GLN A 142 -2.11 -3.48 10.32
N LYS A 143 -2.35 -2.18 10.44
CA LYS A 143 -3.61 -1.51 10.13
C LYS A 143 -3.52 -0.87 8.75
N GLU A 144 -4.66 -0.54 8.17
CA GLU A 144 -4.72 0.04 6.83
C GLU A 144 -5.44 1.38 6.85
N ALA A 145 -5.01 2.29 5.97
CA ALA A 145 -5.72 3.53 5.67
C ALA A 145 -5.73 3.71 4.15
N ALA A 146 -6.84 4.24 3.61
CA ALA A 146 -7.01 4.43 2.17
C ALA A 146 -7.44 5.87 1.87
N SER A 147 -6.96 6.39 0.74
CA SER A 147 -7.44 7.66 0.24
C SER A 147 -8.86 7.53 -0.31
N PRO A 148 -9.63 8.63 -0.34
CA PRO A 148 -10.73 8.74 -1.27
C PRO A 148 -10.24 8.48 -2.71
N PRO A 149 -11.08 7.89 -3.58
CA PRO A 149 -10.72 7.70 -4.98
C PRO A 149 -10.76 9.04 -5.75
N VAL A 150 -9.84 9.20 -6.71
CA VAL A 150 -9.82 10.33 -7.66
C VAL A 150 -10.09 9.84 -9.08
N GLU A 151 -10.77 10.64 -9.90
CA GLU A 151 -11.05 10.29 -11.31
C GLU A 151 -9.84 10.62 -12.20
N ILE A 152 -9.46 9.66 -13.04
CA ILE A 152 -8.41 9.74 -14.06
C ILE A 152 -9.07 9.52 -15.43
N GLY A 153 -8.73 10.33 -16.44
CA GLY A 153 -9.38 10.31 -17.74
C GLY A 153 -8.57 10.96 -18.85
#